data_AF-A0A225VAY4-F1
#
_entry.id   AF-A0A225VAY4-F1
#
_cell.length_a   1.000
_cell.length_b   1.000
_cell.length_c   1.000
_cell.angle_alpha   90.00
_cell.angle_beta   90.00
_cell.angle_gamma   90.00
#
_symmetry.space_group_name_H-M   'P 1'
#
loop_
_entity.id
_entity.type
_entity.pdbx_description
1 polymer ?
#
loop_
_entity_poly.entity_id
_entity_poly.type
_entity_poly.pdbx_seq_one_letter_code
_entity_poly.pdbx_strand_id
1 'polypeptide(L)'
;MGSDSSGSELPLSGDVSPDFDRVWFDDWESLDAYMAEYLRSTNQKYRVRTSTPASTRNNKIRERAKWSETDLIPEDAGPYYKKYECTHAKDDRKRGKGKRTGHVVRSITHAKDDRKRGKGKRTGHVVRSTNCSAGIAATLMHDERAKRFRVKVTRSVYTHNHKVDPRIFERYASERRVDDEEVLGVVGDKRYITLADKKLTLKDVHNLVQRLKRERRPAATVEDRLEIVLRKFCRSRGNSATVFVDDNNIAQTITLQSQQMRRYFEAFPEVSRHAFDLLKAEYDLVSRGSCFYVVEQVQRVMYELKSPITSHIYHINKESYTCSCTFMRTRLLPCHHVMFLRRHLQKKNTIPVNHINPRWIIDSPANRPVDDSIDSDS
;
A
#
# COMPACT_ATOMS: atom_id res chain seq x y z
N MET A 1 39.39 26.21 -35.84
CA MET A 1 38.51 25.14 -36.34
C MET A 1 37.87 24.46 -35.14
N GLY A 2 36.69 24.94 -34.74
CA GLY A 2 35.86 24.31 -33.71
C GLY A 2 34.48 24.14 -34.33
N SER A 3 34.13 22.91 -34.66
CA SER A 3 32.88 22.52 -35.30
C SER A 3 31.74 22.57 -34.30
N ASP A 4 30.92 23.63 -34.37
CA ASP A 4 29.61 23.69 -33.74
C ASP A 4 28.70 22.62 -34.37
N SER A 5 28.47 21.54 -33.64
CA SER A 5 27.41 20.58 -33.96
C SER A 5 26.09 21.13 -33.44
N SER A 6 25.38 21.85 -34.32
CA SER A 6 23.96 22.15 -34.17
C SER A 6 23.18 20.83 -34.22
N GLY A 7 22.92 20.25 -33.04
CA GLY A 7 22.01 19.14 -32.89
C GLY A 7 20.60 19.57 -33.32
N SER A 8 20.23 19.21 -34.55
CA SER A 8 18.86 19.28 -35.03
C SER A 8 17.99 18.38 -34.16
N GLU A 9 17.13 18.99 -33.35
CA GLU A 9 16.08 18.27 -32.63
C GLU A 9 15.14 17.64 -33.68
N LEU A 10 15.27 16.32 -33.89
CA LEU A 10 14.29 15.55 -34.65
C LEU A 10 12.94 15.64 -33.92
N PRO A 11 11.85 16.02 -34.60
CA PRO A 11 10.54 16.10 -33.97
C PRO A 11 10.13 14.69 -33.49
N LEU A 12 9.70 14.60 -32.23
CA LEU A 12 9.08 13.40 -31.66
C LEU A 12 8.00 12.92 -32.64
N SER A 13 8.15 11.71 -33.19
CA SER A 13 7.19 11.12 -34.13
C SER A 13 5.82 11.04 -33.46
N GLY A 14 4.91 11.90 -33.88
CA GLY A 14 3.53 11.87 -33.43
C GLY A 14 2.79 10.72 -34.09
N ASP A 15 2.06 9.93 -33.29
CA ASP A 15 1.19 8.88 -33.81
C ASP A 15 -0.16 9.50 -34.22
N VAL A 16 -0.66 9.11 -35.39
CA VAL A 16 -2.01 9.49 -35.85
C VAL A 16 -2.92 8.30 -35.67
N SER A 17 -4.02 8.50 -34.95
CA SER A 17 -5.02 7.45 -34.74
C SER A 17 -6.06 7.45 -35.86
N PRO A 18 -6.72 6.32 -36.14
CA PRO A 18 -7.80 6.24 -37.12
C PRO A 18 -8.95 7.21 -36.82
N ASP A 19 -9.59 7.72 -37.88
CA ASP A 19 -10.77 8.58 -37.74
C ASP A 19 -11.99 7.77 -37.29
N PHE A 20 -13.06 8.47 -36.88
CA PHE A 20 -14.33 7.83 -36.57
C PHE A 20 -15.07 7.45 -37.85
N ASP A 21 -15.43 6.18 -37.96
CA ASP A 21 -16.30 5.69 -39.04
C ASP A 21 -17.73 6.21 -38.92
N ARG A 22 -18.15 6.61 -37.71
CA ARG A 22 -19.50 7.11 -37.41
C ARG A 22 -19.45 8.42 -36.63
N VAL A 23 -20.20 9.41 -37.13
CA VAL A 23 -20.25 10.78 -36.57
C VAL A 23 -21.53 11.04 -35.76
N TRP A 24 -22.61 10.28 -36.02
CA TRP A 24 -23.93 10.46 -35.41
C TRP A 24 -24.34 9.27 -34.53
N PHE A 25 -24.71 9.55 -33.29
CA PHE A 25 -25.10 8.56 -32.29
C PHE A 25 -26.51 8.86 -31.77
N ASP A 26 -27.22 7.81 -31.35
CA ASP A 26 -28.63 7.94 -30.96
C ASP A 26 -28.79 8.60 -29.60
N ASP A 27 -27.86 8.35 -28.68
CA ASP A 27 -27.76 8.93 -27.36
C ASP A 27 -26.29 9.01 -26.90
N TRP A 28 -26.07 9.48 -25.67
CA TRP A 28 -24.74 9.56 -25.06
C TRP A 28 -24.16 8.20 -24.70
N GLU A 29 -24.98 7.21 -24.37
CA GLU A 29 -24.54 5.86 -24.03
C GLU A 29 -23.94 5.14 -25.25
N SER A 30 -24.60 5.27 -26.41
CA SER A 30 -24.12 4.77 -27.69
C SER A 30 -22.77 5.37 -28.07
N LEU A 31 -22.59 6.68 -27.84
CA LEU A 31 -21.30 7.33 -28.06
C LEU A 31 -20.26 6.83 -27.05
N ASP A 32 -20.60 6.74 -25.75
CA ASP A 32 -19.66 6.30 -24.72
C ASP A 32 -19.22 4.84 -24.94
N ALA A 33 -20.11 3.96 -25.39
CA ALA A 33 -19.79 2.58 -25.78
C ALA A 33 -18.88 2.52 -27.02
N TYR A 34 -19.19 3.29 -28.06
CA TYR A 34 -18.34 3.39 -29.24
C TYR A 34 -16.95 3.96 -28.91
N MET A 35 -16.90 5.02 -28.09
CA MET A 35 -15.66 5.60 -27.59
C MET A 35 -14.84 4.57 -26.81
N ALA A 36 -15.46 3.76 -25.95
CA ALA A 36 -14.75 2.73 -25.20
C ALA A 36 -14.09 1.69 -26.12
N GLU A 37 -14.82 1.22 -27.14
CA GLU A 37 -14.31 0.26 -28.10
C GLU A 37 -13.20 0.85 -28.98
N TYR A 38 -13.39 2.07 -29.49
CA TYR A 38 -12.39 2.79 -30.26
C TYR A 38 -11.10 3.01 -29.47
N LEU A 39 -11.20 3.47 -28.22
CA LEU A 39 -10.03 3.72 -27.37
C LEU A 39 -9.29 2.42 -27.05
N ARG A 40 -10.01 1.32 -26.86
CA ARG A 40 -9.45 -0.01 -26.61
C ARG A 40 -8.74 -0.58 -27.83
N SER A 41 -9.35 -0.50 -29.01
CA SER A 41 -8.75 -1.01 -30.26
C SER A 41 -7.52 -0.21 -30.69
N THR A 42 -7.53 1.11 -30.43
CA THR A 42 -6.43 2.01 -30.78
C THR A 42 -5.41 2.20 -29.65
N ASN A 43 -5.58 1.55 -28.50
CA ASN A 43 -4.69 1.63 -27.33
C ASN A 43 -4.52 3.05 -26.77
N GLN A 44 -5.57 3.86 -26.88
CA GLN A 44 -5.60 5.25 -26.45
C GLN A 44 -6.37 5.42 -25.14
N LYS A 45 -6.08 6.49 -24.39
CA LYS A 45 -6.85 6.82 -23.19
C LYS A 45 -7.19 8.29 -23.08
N TYR A 46 -8.50 8.55 -23.00
CA TYR A 46 -9.08 9.90 -22.95
C TYR A 46 -9.79 10.10 -21.61
N ARG A 47 -9.82 11.35 -21.14
CA ARG A 47 -10.62 11.81 -19.99
C ARG A 47 -11.66 12.82 -20.46
N VAL A 48 -12.78 12.90 -19.76
CA VAL A 48 -13.78 13.96 -19.98
C VAL A 48 -13.26 15.25 -19.34
N ARG A 49 -12.97 16.28 -20.15
CA ARG A 49 -12.51 17.60 -19.67
C ARG A 49 -13.68 18.45 -19.19
N THR A 50 -14.69 18.59 -20.03
CA THR A 50 -15.80 19.51 -19.83
C THR A 50 -17.07 18.85 -20.31
N SER A 51 -18.12 18.97 -19.49
CA SER A 51 -19.48 18.62 -19.84
C SER A 51 -20.35 19.84 -19.53
N THR A 52 -21.16 20.27 -20.49
CA THR A 52 -22.13 21.34 -20.31
C THR A 52 -23.52 20.70 -20.22
N PRO A 53 -24.19 20.72 -19.05
CA PRO A 53 -25.54 20.18 -18.91
C PRO A 53 -26.55 20.88 -19.82
N ALA A 54 -27.60 20.16 -20.23
CA ALA A 54 -28.71 20.75 -21.00
C ALA A 54 -29.35 21.93 -20.26
N SER A 55 -29.58 21.81 -18.94
CA SER A 55 -30.11 22.89 -18.09
C SER A 55 -29.29 24.19 -18.18
N THR A 56 -27.96 24.09 -18.20
CA THR A 56 -27.08 25.26 -18.31
C THR A 56 -27.21 25.95 -19.66
N ARG A 57 -27.46 25.20 -20.74
CA ARG A 57 -27.74 25.78 -22.06
C ARG A 57 -29.16 26.36 -22.10
N ASN A 58 -30.15 25.64 -21.59
CA ASN A 58 -31.55 26.05 -21.60
C ASN A 58 -31.76 27.36 -20.81
N ASN A 59 -31.12 27.50 -19.65
CA ASN A 59 -31.14 28.74 -18.87
C ASN A 59 -30.57 29.92 -19.68
N LYS A 60 -29.44 29.73 -20.39
CA LYS A 60 -28.88 30.76 -21.28
C LYS A 60 -29.76 31.11 -22.47
N ILE A 61 -30.62 30.20 -22.92
CA ILE A 61 -31.60 30.47 -23.98
C ILE A 61 -32.76 31.29 -23.43
N ARG A 62 -33.26 30.95 -22.24
CA ARG A 62 -34.32 31.69 -21.54
C ARG A 62 -33.92 33.14 -21.21
N GLU A 63 -32.63 33.40 -21.01
CA GLU A 63 -32.08 34.76 -20.80
C GLU A 63 -32.07 35.64 -22.07
N ARG A 64 -32.35 35.08 -23.26
CA ARG A 64 -32.38 35.85 -24.52
C ARG A 64 -33.71 36.60 -24.68
N ALA A 65 -33.66 37.78 -25.30
CA ALA A 65 -34.85 38.60 -25.53
C ALA A 65 -35.90 37.96 -26.47
N LYS A 66 -35.49 37.01 -27.32
CA LYS A 66 -36.36 36.20 -28.17
C LYS A 66 -35.93 34.74 -28.06
N TRP A 67 -36.82 33.89 -27.58
CA TRP A 67 -36.64 32.44 -27.51
C TRP A 67 -38.00 31.75 -27.64
N SER A 68 -37.99 30.50 -28.10
CA SER A 68 -39.17 29.64 -28.20
C SER A 68 -38.95 28.33 -27.46
N GLU A 69 -40.03 27.65 -27.06
CA GLU A 69 -39.93 26.35 -26.39
C GLU A 69 -39.26 25.29 -27.27
N THR A 70 -39.39 25.42 -28.60
CA THR A 70 -38.72 24.60 -29.61
C THR A 70 -37.19 24.76 -29.65
N ASP A 71 -36.63 25.82 -29.05
CA ASP A 71 -35.18 26.03 -28.96
C ASP A 71 -34.52 25.28 -27.78
N LEU A 72 -35.34 24.78 -26.84
CA LEU A 72 -34.90 24.08 -25.65
C LEU A 72 -34.55 22.63 -25.97
N ILE A 73 -33.50 22.13 -25.34
CA ILE A 73 -33.17 20.70 -25.39
C ILE A 73 -33.89 19.98 -24.25
N PRO A 74 -34.46 18.79 -24.48
CA PRO A 74 -34.95 17.93 -23.41
C PRO A 74 -33.86 17.67 -22.34
N GLU A 75 -34.20 17.82 -21.05
CA GLU A 75 -33.22 17.68 -19.95
C GLU A 75 -32.81 16.21 -19.70
N ASP A 76 -33.66 15.27 -20.09
CA ASP A 76 -33.48 13.83 -20.07
C ASP A 76 -32.52 13.33 -21.16
N ALA A 77 -32.30 14.10 -22.24
CA ALA A 77 -31.41 13.74 -23.34
C ALA A 77 -29.90 13.87 -23.00
N GLY A 78 -29.56 14.21 -21.76
CA GLY A 78 -28.18 14.29 -21.26
C GLY A 78 -27.49 15.63 -21.51
N PRO A 79 -26.15 15.72 -21.39
CA PRO A 79 -25.45 16.98 -21.55
C PRO A 79 -25.58 17.53 -22.98
N TYR A 80 -25.60 18.86 -23.12
CA TYR A 80 -25.58 19.50 -24.44
C TYR A 80 -24.24 19.28 -25.15
N TYR A 81 -23.13 19.32 -24.41
CA TYR A 81 -21.78 19.27 -24.96
C TYR A 81 -20.86 18.47 -24.05
N LYS A 82 -20.05 17.59 -24.62
CA LYS A 82 -19.03 16.82 -23.91
C LYS A 82 -17.72 16.85 -24.70
N LYS A 83 -16.61 17.18 -24.02
CA LYS A 83 -15.26 17.17 -24.60
C LYS A 83 -14.39 16.12 -23.92
N TYR A 84 -13.87 15.22 -24.71
CA TYR A 84 -12.87 14.22 -24.36
C TYR A 84 -11.49 14.72 -24.81
N GLU A 85 -10.48 14.51 -23.99
CA GLU A 85 -9.09 14.82 -24.33
C GLU A 85 -8.16 13.70 -23.90
N CYS A 86 -7.03 13.56 -24.57
CA CYS A 86 -5.99 12.62 -24.15
C CYS A 86 -5.57 12.89 -22.70
N THR A 87 -5.27 11.83 -21.93
CA THR A 87 -4.75 11.96 -20.56
C THR A 87 -3.40 12.72 -20.45
N HIS A 88 -2.70 12.90 -21.57
CA HIS A 88 -1.48 13.71 -21.65
C HIS A 88 -1.73 15.14 -22.17
N ALA A 89 -3.00 15.55 -22.30
CA ALA A 89 -3.38 16.92 -22.63
C ALA A 89 -3.11 17.88 -21.46
N LYS A 90 -2.84 19.15 -21.79
CA LYS A 90 -2.39 20.22 -20.89
C LYS A 90 -3.22 20.35 -19.60
N ASP A 91 -2.57 20.39 -18.43
CA ASP A 91 -3.20 20.75 -17.15
C ASP A 91 -2.71 22.09 -16.59
N ASP A 92 -3.15 23.18 -17.23
CA ASP A 92 -2.83 24.55 -16.82
C ASP A 92 -3.74 25.07 -15.69
N ARG A 93 -3.81 24.35 -14.57
CA ARG A 93 -4.43 24.93 -13.36
C ARG A 93 -3.39 25.11 -12.26
N LYS A 94 -2.64 26.21 -12.34
CA LYS A 94 -1.97 26.77 -11.15
C LYS A 94 -3.02 27.40 -10.25
N ARG A 95 -3.65 26.61 -9.38
CA ARG A 95 -4.54 27.11 -8.33
C ARG A 95 -3.72 27.52 -7.10
N GLY A 96 -2.88 28.55 -7.24
CA GLY A 96 -2.09 29.10 -6.13
C GLY A 96 -0.97 30.05 -6.55
N LYS A 97 -0.76 31.13 -5.77
CA LYS A 97 0.25 32.18 -6.00
C LYS A 97 1.71 31.77 -5.67
N GLY A 98 2.00 30.48 -5.51
CA GLY A 98 3.32 30.01 -5.07
C GLY A 98 4.22 29.56 -6.24
N LYS A 99 5.31 30.28 -6.50
CA LYS A 99 6.41 29.78 -7.34
C LYS A 99 7.18 28.71 -6.53
N ARG A 100 7.40 27.52 -7.11
CA ARG A 100 8.31 26.50 -6.57
C ARG A 100 9.28 26.05 -7.66
N THR A 101 10.56 25.99 -7.34
CA THR A 101 11.60 25.31 -8.11
C THR A 101 11.49 23.80 -7.85
N GLY A 102 11.57 22.98 -8.90
CA GLY A 102 11.47 21.53 -8.79
C GLY A 102 12.36 20.84 -9.81
N HIS A 103 13.06 19.79 -9.36
CA HIS A 103 13.88 18.93 -10.22
C HIS A 103 13.00 18.23 -11.26
N VAL A 104 13.46 18.25 -12.51
CA VAL A 104 12.78 17.70 -13.69
C VAL A 104 13.14 16.22 -13.81
N VAL A 105 12.17 15.33 -13.66
CA VAL A 105 12.30 13.93 -14.09
C VAL A 105 11.52 13.80 -15.39
N ARG A 106 12.19 13.41 -16.49
CA ARG A 106 11.56 13.12 -17.78
C ARG A 106 10.95 11.71 -17.78
N SER A 107 10.05 11.41 -16.85
CA SER A 107 9.32 10.14 -16.85
C SER A 107 7.88 10.33 -17.33
N ILE A 108 7.53 9.64 -18.41
CA ILE A 108 6.19 9.52 -18.98
C ILE A 108 5.39 8.59 -18.05
N THR A 109 4.82 9.13 -16.98
CA THR A 109 4.01 8.34 -16.05
C THR A 109 2.74 9.10 -15.71
N HIS A 110 1.64 8.71 -16.37
CA HIS A 110 0.26 9.13 -16.21
C HIS A 110 -0.05 10.13 -15.09
N ALA A 111 -0.55 11.30 -15.48
CA ALA A 111 -1.08 12.30 -14.57
C ALA A 111 -2.25 11.69 -13.78
N LYS A 112 -2.04 11.46 -12.47
CA LYS A 112 -3.14 11.44 -11.52
C LYS A 112 -3.64 12.87 -11.38
N ASP A 113 -4.96 13.05 -11.39
CA ASP A 113 -5.62 14.27 -10.93
C ASP A 113 -5.36 14.44 -9.42
N ASP A 114 -4.16 14.90 -9.06
CA ASP A 114 -3.84 15.25 -7.68
C ASP A 114 -4.54 16.57 -7.34
N ARG A 115 -5.81 16.48 -6.93
CA ARG A 115 -6.50 17.57 -6.23
C ARG A 115 -5.80 17.76 -4.88
N LYS A 116 -4.77 18.61 -4.84
CA LYS A 116 -4.05 18.95 -3.60
C LYS A 116 -4.96 19.70 -2.64
N ARG A 117 -5.62 18.98 -1.75
CA ARG A 117 -6.36 19.51 -0.61
C ARG A 117 -5.39 19.58 0.58
N GLY A 118 -4.74 20.74 0.77
CA GLY A 118 -3.93 20.99 1.97
C GLY A 118 -2.74 21.94 1.80
N LYS A 119 -2.38 22.67 2.87
CA LYS A 119 -1.24 23.61 2.95
C LYS A 119 0.13 22.91 3.13
N GLY A 120 0.19 21.59 2.94
CA GLY A 120 1.40 20.80 3.17
C GLY A 120 2.46 20.97 2.06
N LYS A 121 3.69 21.30 2.46
CA LYS A 121 4.87 21.22 1.58
C LYS A 121 5.33 19.77 1.47
N ARG A 122 4.86 19.03 0.46
CA ARG A 122 5.49 17.76 0.02
C ARG A 122 6.25 17.98 -1.29
N THR A 123 7.49 17.53 -1.35
CA THR A 123 8.33 17.42 -2.56
C THR A 123 7.89 16.19 -3.35
N GLY A 124 6.78 16.31 -4.08
CA GLY A 124 6.33 15.28 -5.02
C GLY A 124 6.93 15.52 -6.41
N HIS A 125 7.46 14.47 -7.04
CA HIS A 125 7.89 14.46 -8.43
C HIS A 125 6.78 15.00 -9.35
N VAL A 126 7.10 15.99 -10.20
CA VAL A 126 6.15 16.57 -11.16
C VAL A 126 6.23 15.75 -12.44
N VAL A 127 5.26 14.86 -12.65
CA VAL A 127 5.04 14.31 -13.99
C VAL A 127 4.43 15.42 -14.84
N ARG A 128 5.09 15.80 -15.94
CA ARG A 128 4.55 16.80 -16.89
C ARG A 128 3.63 16.11 -17.92
N SER A 129 2.46 16.70 -18.15
CA SER A 129 1.66 16.47 -19.34
C SER A 129 2.50 16.77 -20.60
N THR A 130 2.33 15.99 -21.67
CA THR A 130 3.06 16.20 -22.94
C THR A 130 2.45 17.32 -23.79
N ASN A 131 1.40 17.99 -23.30
CA ASN A 131 0.63 18.98 -24.06
C ASN A 131 0.01 18.38 -25.32
N CYS A 132 -0.49 17.14 -25.22
CA CYS A 132 -1.15 16.47 -26.33
C CYS A 132 -2.39 17.26 -26.78
N SER A 133 -2.53 17.48 -28.09
CA SER A 133 -3.67 18.16 -28.73
C SER A 133 -4.84 17.24 -29.05
N ALA A 134 -4.65 15.93 -28.93
CA ALA A 134 -5.65 14.93 -29.27
C ALA A 134 -6.90 15.07 -28.38
N GLY A 135 -8.06 15.15 -29.03
CA GLY A 135 -9.30 15.43 -28.35
C GLY A 135 -10.50 15.37 -29.27
N ILE A 136 -11.63 14.94 -28.71
CA ILE A 136 -12.88 14.72 -29.43
C ILE A 136 -13.98 15.46 -28.68
N ALA A 137 -14.80 16.21 -29.41
CA ALA A 137 -15.93 16.94 -28.86
C ALA A 137 -17.21 16.47 -29.54
N ALA A 138 -18.24 16.26 -28.72
CA ALA A 138 -19.56 15.86 -29.15
C ALA A 138 -20.61 16.84 -28.62
N THR A 139 -21.64 17.05 -29.43
CA THR A 139 -22.72 18.01 -29.16
C THR A 139 -24.06 17.37 -29.49
N LEU A 140 -25.03 17.57 -28.62
CA LEU A 140 -26.41 17.17 -28.85
C LEU A 140 -27.08 18.15 -29.84
N MET A 141 -27.52 17.63 -30.97
CA MET A 141 -28.13 18.39 -32.06
C MET A 141 -29.44 17.76 -32.50
N HIS A 142 -30.35 18.57 -33.03
CA HIS A 142 -31.55 18.09 -33.69
C HIS A 142 -31.17 17.52 -35.07
N ASP A 143 -31.51 16.25 -35.33
CA ASP A 143 -31.34 15.60 -36.63
C ASP A 143 -32.67 15.71 -37.39
N GLU A 144 -32.71 16.57 -38.41
CA GLU A 144 -33.90 16.79 -39.25
C GLU A 144 -34.36 15.51 -39.96
N ARG A 145 -33.44 14.61 -40.30
CA ARG A 145 -33.74 13.35 -41.00
C ARG A 145 -34.39 12.34 -40.07
N ALA A 146 -33.94 12.29 -38.81
CA ALA A 146 -34.46 11.37 -37.80
C ALA A 146 -35.61 11.99 -36.96
N LYS A 147 -35.90 13.30 -37.15
CA LYS A 147 -36.87 14.09 -36.38
C LYS A 147 -36.70 13.97 -34.86
N ARG A 148 -35.45 13.86 -34.39
CA ARG A 148 -35.12 13.74 -32.95
C ARG A 148 -33.74 14.29 -32.64
N PHE A 149 -33.47 14.54 -31.36
CA PHE A 149 -32.15 14.90 -30.90
C PHE A 149 -31.19 13.70 -30.93
N ARG A 150 -29.98 13.93 -31.40
CA ARG A 150 -28.90 12.94 -31.55
C ARG A 150 -27.56 13.56 -31.22
N VAL A 151 -26.62 12.74 -30.80
CA VAL A 151 -25.28 13.19 -30.45
C VAL A 151 -24.41 13.18 -31.70
N LYS A 152 -23.89 14.35 -32.08
CA LYS A 152 -22.97 14.50 -33.21
C LYS A 152 -21.56 14.79 -32.73
N VAL A 153 -20.57 14.07 -33.24
CA VAL A 153 -19.16 14.43 -33.07
C VAL A 153 -18.87 15.68 -33.92
N THR A 154 -18.51 16.78 -33.26
CA THR A 154 -18.39 18.11 -33.90
C THR A 154 -16.96 18.49 -34.20
N ARG A 155 -16.02 18.04 -33.39
CA ARG A 155 -14.60 18.33 -33.56
C ARG A 155 -13.81 17.13 -33.11
N SER A 156 -12.90 16.66 -33.96
CA SER A 156 -12.00 15.56 -33.65
C SER A 156 -10.58 15.92 -34.06
N VAL A 157 -9.64 15.63 -33.18
CA VAL A 157 -8.19 15.75 -33.42
C VAL A 157 -7.59 14.41 -33.01
N TYR A 158 -7.12 13.64 -33.98
CA TYR A 158 -6.57 12.29 -33.78
C TYR A 158 -5.04 12.25 -33.77
N THR A 159 -4.38 13.40 -33.86
CA THR A 159 -2.92 13.53 -33.86
C THR A 159 -2.38 13.63 -32.44
N HIS A 160 -1.50 12.70 -32.08
CA HIS A 160 -0.79 12.67 -30.81
C HIS A 160 0.63 13.21 -30.99
N ASN A 161 1.18 13.81 -29.93
CA ASN A 161 2.58 14.24 -29.87
C ASN A 161 3.43 13.30 -28.99
N HIS A 162 2.90 12.11 -28.71
CA HIS A 162 3.51 11.05 -27.94
C HIS A 162 3.14 9.71 -28.56
N LYS A 163 3.96 8.68 -28.30
CA LYS A 163 3.67 7.33 -28.77
C LYS A 163 2.40 6.78 -28.11
N VAL A 164 1.56 6.14 -28.90
CA VAL A 164 0.40 5.35 -28.44
C VAL A 164 0.83 3.88 -28.51
N ASP A 165 1.12 3.28 -27.35
CA ASP A 165 1.70 1.93 -27.28
C ASP A 165 0.77 0.96 -26.53
N PRO A 166 0.43 -0.22 -27.11
CA PRO A 166 -0.39 -1.23 -26.46
C PRO A 166 0.13 -1.65 -25.08
N ARG A 167 1.47 -1.73 -24.91
CA ARG A 167 2.08 -2.13 -23.64
C ARG A 167 1.88 -1.09 -22.54
N ILE A 168 1.71 0.18 -22.91
CA ILE A 168 1.39 1.26 -21.98
C ILE A 168 -0.10 1.22 -21.66
N PHE A 169 -0.95 0.96 -22.67
CA PHE A 169 -2.40 0.87 -22.50
C PHE A 169 -2.81 -0.22 -21.50
N GLU A 170 -2.26 -1.43 -21.63
CA GLU A 170 -2.53 -2.56 -20.72
C GLU A 170 -2.09 -2.30 -19.26
N ARG A 171 -1.17 -1.35 -19.03
CA ARG A 171 -0.68 -1.02 -17.68
C ARG A 171 -1.62 -0.06 -16.93
N TYR A 172 -2.54 0.61 -17.63
CA TYR A 172 -3.47 1.53 -16.98
C TYR A 172 -4.30 0.83 -15.91
N ALA A 173 -4.43 1.50 -14.76
CA ALA A 173 -5.22 0.97 -13.65
C ALA A 173 -6.73 0.87 -13.95
N SER A 174 -7.24 1.48 -15.02
CA SER A 174 -8.64 1.29 -15.46
C SER A 174 -8.79 -0.05 -16.18
N GLU A 175 -7.90 -0.38 -17.09
CA GLU A 175 -7.96 -1.62 -17.88
C GLU A 175 -7.66 -2.87 -17.04
N ARG A 176 -6.95 -2.70 -15.92
CA ARG A 176 -6.70 -3.76 -14.93
C ARG A 176 -7.77 -3.85 -13.85
N ARG A 177 -8.80 -3.00 -13.87
CA ARG A 177 -9.91 -3.12 -12.92
C ARG A 177 -10.80 -4.26 -13.38
N VAL A 178 -11.09 -5.14 -12.43
CA VAL A 178 -12.12 -6.15 -12.58
C VAL A 178 -13.34 -5.57 -11.91
N ASP A 179 -14.33 -5.16 -12.70
CA ASP A 179 -15.61 -4.61 -12.21
C ASP A 179 -16.67 -5.70 -11.95
N ASP A 180 -16.27 -6.97 -12.09
CA ASP A 180 -17.12 -8.12 -11.76
C ASP A 180 -17.28 -8.22 -10.23
N GLU A 181 -18.48 -7.86 -9.75
CA GLU A 181 -18.89 -7.88 -8.35
C GLU A 181 -18.67 -9.27 -7.71
N GLU A 182 -18.78 -10.34 -8.52
CA GLU A 182 -18.61 -11.70 -8.09
C GLU A 182 -17.14 -12.04 -7.78
N VAL A 183 -16.23 -11.48 -8.57
CA VAL A 183 -14.78 -11.60 -8.38
C VAL A 183 -14.32 -10.70 -7.23
N LEU A 184 -14.83 -9.48 -7.16
CA LEU A 184 -14.50 -8.52 -6.09
C LEU A 184 -14.88 -9.03 -4.70
N GLY A 185 -16.03 -9.71 -4.56
CA GLY A 185 -16.46 -10.31 -3.29
C GLY A 185 -15.55 -11.44 -2.76
N VAL A 186 -14.78 -12.09 -3.63
CA VAL A 186 -13.87 -13.18 -3.25
C VAL A 186 -12.44 -12.70 -2.98
N VAL A 187 -11.98 -11.66 -3.70
CA VAL A 187 -10.58 -11.17 -3.65
C VAL A 187 -10.32 -10.16 -2.52
N GLY A 188 -11.27 -9.97 -1.59
CA GLY A 188 -11.07 -9.19 -0.36
C GLY A 188 -9.83 -9.61 0.47
N ASP A 189 -9.35 -10.84 0.29
CA ASP A 189 -8.02 -11.27 0.72
C ASP A 189 -7.02 -11.14 -0.43
N LYS A 190 -6.14 -10.14 -0.38
CA LYS A 190 -5.11 -9.82 -1.38
C LYS A 190 -4.13 -10.99 -1.62
N ARG A 191 -4.54 -12.00 -2.40
CA ARG A 191 -3.65 -13.01 -2.97
C ARG A 191 -3.24 -12.56 -4.36
N TYR A 192 -2.01 -12.07 -4.50
CA TYR A 192 -1.41 -11.84 -5.80
C TYR A 192 -1.16 -13.20 -6.44
N ILE A 193 -1.92 -13.54 -7.47
CA ILE A 193 -1.68 -14.73 -8.28
C ILE A 193 -0.66 -14.33 -9.36
N THR A 194 0.61 -14.56 -9.09
CA THR A 194 1.63 -14.67 -10.14
C THR A 194 1.69 -16.12 -10.59
N LEU A 195 1.06 -16.43 -11.72
CA LEU A 195 1.31 -17.67 -12.45
C LEU A 195 2.33 -17.36 -13.54
N ALA A 196 3.42 -18.12 -13.56
CA ALA A 196 4.45 -18.05 -14.57
C ALA A 196 3.84 -18.18 -15.98
N ASP A 197 4.06 -17.16 -16.80
CA ASP A 197 4.02 -17.15 -18.27
C ASP A 197 2.75 -17.63 -19.02
N LYS A 198 1.63 -17.86 -18.34
CA LYS A 198 0.34 -18.14 -19.01
C LYS A 198 -0.60 -16.95 -18.95
N LYS A 199 -1.13 -16.55 -20.12
CA LYS A 199 -2.20 -15.54 -20.24
C LYS A 199 -3.43 -16.01 -19.47
N LEU A 200 -3.70 -15.39 -18.31
CA LEU A 200 -4.90 -15.62 -17.52
C LEU A 200 -6.12 -15.05 -18.25
N THR A 201 -7.13 -15.87 -18.51
CA THR A 201 -8.41 -15.39 -19.07
C THR A 201 -9.41 -15.09 -17.95
N LEU A 202 -10.39 -14.21 -18.20
CA LEU A 202 -11.46 -13.91 -17.24
C LEU A 202 -12.26 -15.18 -16.86
N LYS A 203 -12.38 -16.14 -17.77
CA LYS A 203 -13.02 -17.43 -17.51
C LYS A 203 -12.27 -18.24 -16.45
N ASP A 204 -10.93 -18.19 -16.45
CA ASP A 204 -10.11 -18.87 -15.44
C ASP A 204 -10.27 -18.23 -14.07
N VAL A 205 -10.39 -16.90 -14.03
CA VAL A 205 -10.70 -16.15 -12.79
C VAL A 205 -12.07 -16.53 -12.27
N HIS A 206 -13.08 -16.59 -13.14
CA HIS A 206 -14.44 -16.95 -12.76
C HIS A 206 -14.53 -18.41 -12.24
N ASN A 207 -13.87 -19.36 -12.91
CA ASN A 207 -13.78 -20.75 -12.45
C ASN A 207 -13.07 -20.86 -11.09
N LEU A 208 -12.00 -20.09 -10.88
CA LEU A 208 -11.30 -20.03 -9.61
C LEU A 208 -12.19 -19.45 -8.50
N VAL A 209 -12.90 -18.37 -8.80
CA VAL A 209 -13.84 -17.70 -7.88
C VAL A 209 -14.98 -18.64 -7.51
N GLN A 210 -15.58 -19.35 -8.46
CA GLN A 210 -16.62 -20.35 -8.21
C GLN A 210 -16.11 -21.49 -7.31
N ARG A 211 -14.88 -21.96 -7.55
CA ARG A 211 -14.24 -22.96 -6.68
C ARG A 211 -14.02 -22.42 -5.27
N LEU A 212 -13.52 -21.19 -5.13
CA LEU A 212 -13.30 -20.55 -3.83
C LEU A 212 -14.60 -20.24 -3.08
N LYS A 213 -15.68 -19.93 -3.80
CA LYS A 213 -17.04 -19.76 -3.24
C LYS A 213 -17.61 -21.07 -2.70
N ARG A 214 -17.41 -22.19 -3.39
CA ARG A 214 -17.82 -23.51 -2.89
C ARG A 214 -17.05 -23.94 -1.64
N GLU A 215 -15.79 -23.51 -1.52
CA GLU A 215 -14.96 -23.79 -0.33
C GLU A 215 -15.24 -22.84 0.85
N ARG A 216 -15.78 -21.63 0.61
CA ARG A 216 -16.23 -20.71 1.67
C ARG A 216 -17.64 -21.10 2.13
N ARG A 217 -17.74 -21.78 3.28
CA ARG A 217 -19.00 -21.82 4.05
C ARG A 217 -19.42 -20.38 4.41
N PRO A 218 -20.71 -20.01 4.33
CA PRO A 218 -21.16 -18.67 4.72
C PRO A 218 -21.01 -18.53 6.24
N ALA A 219 -19.99 -17.81 6.67
CA ALA A 219 -19.79 -17.42 8.05
C ALA A 219 -20.66 -16.18 8.30
N ALA A 220 -21.66 -16.28 9.17
CA ALA A 220 -22.66 -15.24 9.36
C ALA A 220 -22.11 -14.02 10.12
N THR A 221 -21.08 -14.21 10.96
CA THR A 221 -20.50 -13.19 11.84
C THR A 221 -18.97 -13.03 11.66
N VAL A 222 -18.38 -11.98 12.25
CA VAL A 222 -16.91 -11.78 12.24
C VAL A 222 -16.23 -12.88 13.05
N GLU A 223 -16.87 -13.30 14.12
CA GLU A 223 -16.51 -14.36 15.04
C GLU A 223 -16.47 -15.70 14.29
N ASP A 224 -17.50 -16.02 13.49
CA ASP A 224 -17.52 -17.22 12.66
C ASP A 224 -16.37 -17.22 11.65
N ARG A 225 -16.05 -16.07 11.05
CA ARG A 225 -14.93 -15.95 10.10
C ARG A 225 -13.59 -16.15 10.80
N LEU A 226 -13.42 -15.55 11.98
CA LEU A 226 -12.22 -15.71 12.79
C LEU A 226 -12.06 -17.16 13.22
N GLU A 227 -13.13 -17.80 13.68
CA GLU A 227 -13.16 -19.20 14.08
C GLU A 227 -12.77 -20.11 12.90
N ILE A 228 -13.30 -19.91 11.71
CA ILE A 228 -12.94 -20.70 10.52
C ILE A 228 -11.45 -20.56 10.21
N VAL A 229 -10.90 -19.34 10.26
CA VAL A 229 -9.48 -19.09 9.98
C VAL A 229 -8.59 -19.74 11.03
N LEU A 230 -8.91 -19.60 12.33
CA LEU A 230 -8.16 -20.19 13.43
C LEU A 230 -8.26 -21.72 13.41
N ARG A 231 -9.45 -22.28 13.19
CA ARG A 231 -9.64 -23.72 13.01
C ARG A 231 -8.83 -24.23 11.83
N LYS A 232 -8.81 -23.51 10.70
CA LYS A 232 -8.00 -23.89 9.53
C LYS A 232 -6.50 -23.89 9.86
N PHE A 233 -6.03 -22.92 10.64
CA PHE A 233 -4.63 -22.87 11.09
C PHE A 233 -4.28 -24.02 12.05
N CYS A 234 -5.15 -24.31 13.02
CA CYS A 234 -4.97 -25.38 14.01
C CYS A 234 -5.21 -26.80 13.47
N ARG A 235 -5.81 -26.94 12.28
CA ARG A 235 -5.95 -28.25 11.60
C ARG A 235 -4.59 -28.91 11.31
N SER A 236 -3.56 -28.11 11.06
CA SER A 236 -2.20 -28.63 10.90
C SER A 236 -1.69 -29.09 12.28
N ARG A 237 -1.34 -30.38 12.39
CA ARG A 237 -0.93 -31.00 13.66
C ARG A 237 0.18 -30.21 14.34
N GLY A 238 -0.05 -29.80 15.59
CA GLY A 238 0.92 -29.07 16.41
C GLY A 238 0.88 -27.54 16.28
N ASN A 239 0.08 -26.98 15.37
CA ASN A 239 -0.25 -25.56 15.40
C ASN A 239 -1.19 -25.25 16.57
N SER A 240 -1.01 -24.11 17.21
CA SER A 240 -1.84 -23.60 18.30
C SER A 240 -2.15 -22.12 18.08
N ALA A 241 -3.37 -21.71 18.41
CA ALA A 241 -3.76 -20.31 18.41
C ALA A 241 -4.50 -20.00 19.71
N THR A 242 -4.23 -18.84 20.30
CA THR A 242 -4.95 -18.35 21.48
C THR A 242 -5.51 -16.97 21.22
N VAL A 243 -6.73 -16.72 21.70
CA VAL A 243 -7.39 -15.42 21.61
C VAL A 243 -7.56 -14.90 23.03
N PHE A 244 -7.01 -13.73 23.31
CA PHE A 244 -7.19 -13.01 24.56
C PHE A 244 -8.27 -11.95 24.35
N VAL A 245 -9.34 -12.07 25.13
CA VAL A 245 -10.52 -11.21 25.08
C VAL A 245 -10.59 -10.46 26.40
N ASP A 246 -11.00 -9.20 26.35
CA ASP A 246 -11.22 -8.38 27.55
C ASP A 246 -12.62 -8.52 28.15
N ASP A 247 -12.86 -7.84 29.26
CA ASP A 247 -14.12 -7.86 30.01
C ASP A 247 -15.32 -7.35 29.19
N ASN A 248 -15.07 -6.63 28.08
CA ASN A 248 -16.09 -6.14 27.16
C ASN A 248 -16.33 -7.07 25.96
N ASN A 249 -15.80 -8.30 26.01
CA ASN A 249 -15.82 -9.26 24.91
C ASN A 249 -15.11 -8.78 23.63
N ILE A 250 -14.10 -7.90 23.75
CA ILE A 250 -13.28 -7.44 22.62
C ILE A 250 -11.95 -8.19 22.62
N ALA A 251 -11.58 -8.79 21.48
CA ALA A 251 -10.30 -9.46 21.32
C ALA A 251 -9.13 -8.45 21.36
N GLN A 252 -8.33 -8.48 22.42
CA GLN A 252 -7.16 -7.61 22.60
C GLN A 252 -5.91 -8.15 21.91
N THR A 253 -5.71 -9.47 21.90
CA THR A 253 -4.51 -10.09 21.33
C THR A 253 -4.82 -11.49 20.83
N ILE A 254 -4.37 -11.80 19.61
CA ILE A 254 -4.46 -13.14 19.03
C ILE A 254 -3.03 -13.63 18.84
N THR A 255 -2.69 -14.78 19.42
CA THR A 255 -1.40 -15.42 19.20
C THR A 255 -1.55 -16.60 18.27
N LEU A 256 -0.60 -16.75 17.34
CA LEU A 256 -0.51 -17.86 16.40
C LEU A 256 0.86 -18.51 16.57
N GLN A 257 0.87 -19.79 16.90
CA GLN A 257 2.09 -20.57 17.12
C GLN A 257 2.05 -21.78 16.20
N SER A 258 2.94 -21.84 15.22
CA SER A 258 3.05 -23.04 14.36
C SER A 258 3.72 -24.19 15.11
N GLN A 259 3.51 -25.42 14.66
CA GLN A 259 4.21 -26.60 15.14
C GLN A 259 5.73 -26.38 15.06
N GLN A 260 6.22 -25.76 13.98
CA GLN A 260 7.63 -25.50 13.80
C GLN A 260 8.16 -24.47 14.80
N MET A 261 7.42 -23.40 15.09
CA MET A 261 7.81 -22.44 16.14
C MET A 261 7.85 -23.10 17.52
N ARG A 262 6.85 -23.94 17.83
CA ARG A 262 6.82 -24.67 19.09
C ARG A 262 7.93 -25.70 19.18
N ARG A 263 8.19 -26.46 18.11
CA ARG A 263 9.31 -27.40 18.04
C ARG A 263 10.65 -26.69 18.13
N TYR A 264 10.82 -25.52 17.52
CA TYR A 264 12.05 -24.76 17.69
C TYR A 264 12.20 -24.22 19.12
N PHE A 265 11.12 -23.76 19.73
CA PHE A 265 11.17 -23.28 21.12
C PHE A 265 11.38 -24.41 22.13
N GLU A 266 10.80 -25.59 21.88
CA GLU A 266 10.92 -26.79 22.72
C GLU A 266 12.23 -27.55 22.46
N ALA A 267 12.77 -27.54 21.24
CA ALA A 267 14.04 -28.19 20.89
C ALA A 267 15.26 -27.29 21.08
N PHE A 268 15.06 -25.97 21.17
CA PHE A 268 16.10 -24.99 21.49
C PHE A 268 15.62 -23.99 22.54
N PRO A 269 15.20 -24.43 23.74
CA PRO A 269 14.95 -23.53 24.85
C PRO A 269 16.31 -23.14 25.42
N GLU A 270 17.04 -22.27 24.71
CA GLU A 270 18.36 -21.78 25.09
C GLU A 270 18.37 -21.18 26.50
N VAL A 271 17.20 -20.82 27.04
CA VAL A 271 17.03 -20.23 28.38
C VAL A 271 15.77 -20.79 29.04
N SER A 272 15.84 -21.10 30.34
CA SER A 272 14.66 -21.53 31.12
C SER A 272 13.51 -20.50 31.08
N ARG A 273 12.27 -20.97 31.07
CA ARG A 273 11.07 -20.10 31.06
C ARG A 273 11.07 -19.11 32.24
N HIS A 274 11.50 -19.55 33.42
CA HIS A 274 11.62 -18.69 34.59
C HIS A 274 12.64 -17.55 34.38
N ALA A 275 13.80 -17.85 33.79
CA ALA A 275 14.78 -16.82 33.47
C ALA A 275 14.26 -15.82 32.42
N PHE A 276 13.48 -16.29 31.43
CA PHE A 276 12.82 -15.41 30.48
C PHE A 276 11.87 -14.42 31.18
N ASP A 277 11.04 -14.90 32.10
CA ASP A 277 10.10 -14.04 32.83
C ASP A 277 10.83 -12.99 33.68
N LEU A 278 11.94 -13.37 34.34
CA LEU A 278 12.80 -12.44 35.07
C LEU A 278 13.44 -11.37 34.16
N LEU A 279 13.96 -11.78 32.99
CA LEU A 279 14.54 -10.84 32.01
C LEU A 279 13.49 -9.90 31.42
N LYS A 280 12.28 -10.40 31.17
CA LYS A 280 11.17 -9.61 30.66
C LYS A 280 10.79 -8.50 31.63
N ALA A 281 10.73 -8.80 32.93
CA ALA A 281 10.45 -7.80 33.96
C ALA A 281 11.50 -6.67 33.95
N GLU A 282 12.79 -7.01 33.87
CA GLU A 282 13.88 -6.03 33.77
C GLU A 282 13.81 -5.19 32.48
N TYR A 283 13.48 -5.82 31.35
CA TYR A 283 13.34 -5.13 30.07
C TYR A 283 12.15 -4.15 30.05
N ASP A 284 11.03 -4.53 30.67
CA ASP A 284 9.83 -3.70 30.74
C ASP A 284 10.09 -2.40 31.51
N LEU A 285 10.93 -2.44 32.57
CA LEU A 285 11.33 -1.25 33.32
C LEU A 285 12.03 -0.21 32.42
N VAL A 286 12.96 -0.65 31.57
CA VAL A 286 13.65 0.24 30.62
C VAL A 286 12.73 0.71 29.50
N SER A 287 11.87 -0.18 29.00
CA SER A 287 11.01 0.07 27.84
C SER A 287 9.90 1.08 28.14
N ARG A 288 9.36 1.06 29.36
CA ARG A 288 8.38 2.04 29.85
C ARG A 288 8.97 3.44 30.09
N GLY A 289 10.29 3.60 29.97
CA GLY A 289 10.98 4.87 30.22
C GLY A 289 11.01 5.27 31.68
N SER A 290 10.75 4.35 32.60
CA SER A 290 10.66 4.60 34.04
C SER A 290 12.03 4.68 34.73
N CYS A 291 13.11 4.33 34.02
CA CYS A 291 14.47 4.36 34.55
C CYS A 291 15.28 5.48 33.91
N PHE A 292 15.92 6.31 34.74
CA PHE A 292 16.82 7.38 34.31
C PHE A 292 18.13 7.31 35.11
N TYR A 293 19.25 7.30 34.39
CA TYR A 293 20.59 7.27 34.97
C TYR A 293 21.51 8.27 34.28
N VAL A 294 22.40 8.88 35.06
CA VAL A 294 23.54 9.64 34.55
C VAL A 294 24.66 8.64 34.26
N VAL A 295 25.17 8.65 33.03
CA VAL A 295 26.18 7.70 32.55
C VAL A 295 27.54 8.39 32.48
N GLU A 296 28.55 7.80 33.10
CA GLU A 296 29.92 8.29 33.10
C GLU A 296 30.89 7.16 32.70
N GLN A 297 31.83 7.44 31.80
CA GLN A 297 32.84 6.46 31.40
C GLN A 297 34.10 6.64 32.25
N VAL A 298 34.39 5.68 33.12
CA VAL A 298 35.53 5.74 34.04
C VAL A 298 36.79 5.14 33.43
N GLN A 299 36.64 4.04 32.68
CA GLN A 299 37.74 3.38 31.99
C GLN A 299 37.31 2.97 30.58
N ARG A 300 38.23 2.41 29.79
CA ARG A 300 37.94 1.96 28.42
C ARG A 300 36.73 1.02 28.35
N VAL A 301 36.60 0.09 29.30
CA VAL A 301 35.53 -0.92 29.33
C VAL A 301 34.53 -0.73 30.46
N MET A 302 34.76 0.20 31.38
CA MET A 302 33.96 0.40 32.59
C MET A 302 33.17 1.71 32.55
N TYR A 303 31.89 1.63 32.90
CA TYR A 303 30.95 2.74 33.00
C TYR A 303 30.30 2.76 34.38
N GLU A 304 30.05 3.96 34.89
CA GLU A 304 29.25 4.20 36.07
C GLU A 304 27.86 4.73 35.66
N LEU A 305 26.82 4.13 36.22
CA LEU A 305 25.44 4.62 36.13
C LEU A 305 25.03 5.13 37.50
N LYS A 306 24.76 6.42 37.59
CA LYS A 306 24.31 7.10 38.82
C LYS A 306 22.81 7.33 38.73
N SER A 307 22.04 6.75 39.65
CA SER A 307 20.59 6.98 39.74
C SER A 307 20.33 8.31 40.44
N PRO A 308 19.66 9.30 39.80
CA PRO A 308 19.37 10.57 40.46
C PRO A 308 18.33 10.47 41.57
N ILE A 309 17.53 9.38 41.55
CA ILE A 309 16.46 9.15 42.52
C ILE A 309 17.02 8.49 43.78
N THR A 310 17.88 7.49 43.62
CA THR A 310 18.36 6.67 44.74
C THR A 310 19.78 6.99 45.17
N SER A 311 20.50 7.84 44.41
CA SER A 311 21.92 8.14 44.59
C SER A 311 22.86 6.91 44.54
N HIS A 312 22.34 5.75 44.16
CA HIS A 312 23.15 4.54 43.96
C HIS A 312 23.98 4.63 42.69
N ILE A 313 25.20 4.11 42.78
CA ILE A 313 26.17 4.03 41.70
C ILE A 313 26.33 2.56 41.28
N TYR A 314 26.09 2.28 40.00
CA TYR A 314 26.24 0.96 39.41
C TYR A 314 27.43 0.93 38.46
N HIS A 315 28.32 -0.03 38.65
CA HIS A 315 29.49 -0.21 37.80
C HIS A 315 29.19 -1.28 36.76
N ILE A 316 29.42 -0.96 35.48
CA ILE A 316 29.07 -1.82 34.34
C ILE A 316 30.29 -2.00 33.44
N ASN A 317 30.57 -3.25 33.10
CA ASN A 317 31.53 -3.58 32.05
C ASN A 317 30.81 -3.72 30.71
N LYS A 318 31.18 -2.90 29.70
CA LYS A 318 30.50 -2.89 28.39
C LYS A 318 30.82 -4.10 27.49
N GLU A 319 31.89 -4.84 27.79
CA GLU A 319 32.32 -5.98 26.97
C GLU A 319 31.75 -7.29 27.51
N SER A 320 31.82 -7.48 28.83
CA SER A 320 31.27 -8.67 29.49
C SER A 320 29.79 -8.54 29.90
N TYR A 321 29.21 -7.34 29.77
CA TYR A 321 27.84 -7.03 30.20
C TYR A 321 27.57 -7.32 31.68
N THR A 322 28.60 -7.25 32.52
CA THR A 322 28.47 -7.42 33.97
C THR A 322 28.11 -6.11 34.64
N CYS A 323 27.35 -6.20 35.73
CA CYS A 323 26.92 -5.05 36.53
C CYS A 323 27.03 -5.36 38.02
N SER A 324 27.37 -4.36 38.83
CA SER A 324 27.48 -4.48 40.29
C SER A 324 26.15 -4.58 41.04
N CYS A 325 25.00 -4.44 40.36
CA CYS A 325 23.68 -4.50 41.00
C CYS A 325 23.34 -5.87 41.58
N THR A 326 22.49 -5.90 42.60
CA THR A 326 22.05 -7.13 43.28
C THR A 326 21.41 -8.13 42.33
N PHE A 327 20.62 -7.66 41.35
CA PHE A 327 19.99 -8.55 40.36
C PHE A 327 21.03 -9.34 39.56
N MET A 328 22.01 -8.66 38.96
CA MET A 328 23.07 -9.33 38.20
C MET A 328 23.89 -10.25 39.11
N ARG A 329 24.23 -9.81 40.33
CA ARG A 329 25.06 -10.62 41.26
C ARG A 329 24.36 -11.90 41.73
N THR A 330 23.05 -11.87 41.93
CA THR A 330 22.29 -13.00 42.46
C THR A 330 21.71 -13.89 41.37
N ARG A 331 21.22 -13.28 40.29
CA ARG A 331 20.58 -13.98 39.18
C ARG A 331 21.53 -14.26 38.04
N LEU A 332 22.67 -13.58 37.91
CA LEU A 332 23.62 -13.76 36.78
C LEU A 332 22.94 -13.60 35.40
N LEU A 333 21.89 -12.77 35.36
CA LEU A 333 21.12 -12.42 34.18
C LEU A 333 21.30 -10.93 33.90
N PRO A 334 21.32 -10.52 32.62
CA PRO A 334 21.35 -9.11 32.27
C PRO A 334 20.28 -8.29 32.98
N CYS A 335 20.70 -7.22 33.65
CA CYS A 335 19.82 -6.30 34.35
C CYS A 335 19.44 -5.07 33.49
N HIS A 336 18.43 -4.34 33.93
CA HIS A 336 17.97 -3.10 33.30
C HIS A 336 19.07 -2.04 33.20
N HIS A 337 20.04 -1.99 34.12
CA HIS A 337 21.19 -1.07 34.04
C HIS A 337 22.06 -1.34 32.81
N VAL A 338 22.36 -2.61 32.53
CA VAL A 338 23.13 -3.03 31.35
C VAL A 338 22.34 -2.70 30.08
N MET A 339 21.04 -2.99 30.08
CA MET A 339 20.15 -2.68 28.95
C MET A 339 20.07 -1.16 28.70
N PHE A 340 19.99 -0.35 29.76
CA PHE A 340 20.00 1.10 29.69
C PHE A 340 21.31 1.63 29.10
N LEU A 341 22.47 1.16 29.58
CA LEU A 341 23.77 1.55 29.05
C LEU A 341 23.89 1.19 27.56
N ARG A 342 23.46 0.00 27.15
CA ARG A 342 23.49 -0.41 25.73
C ARG A 342 22.66 0.51 24.84
N ARG A 343 21.47 0.90 25.31
CA ARG A 343 20.61 1.87 24.63
C ARG A 343 21.28 3.24 24.54
N HIS A 344 21.93 3.70 25.61
CA HIS A 344 22.69 4.95 25.63
C HIS A 344 23.86 4.92 24.63
N LEU A 345 24.57 3.79 24.53
CA LEU A 345 25.66 3.56 23.58
C LEU A 345 25.18 3.21 22.14
N GLN A 346 23.88 3.30 21.86
CA GLN A 346 23.25 3.01 20.57
C GLN A 346 23.62 1.63 19.98
N LYS A 347 23.88 0.63 20.83
CA LYS A 347 24.15 -0.74 20.37
C LYS A 347 22.84 -1.46 20.01
N LYS A 348 22.93 -2.48 19.12
CA LYS A 348 21.77 -3.35 18.78
C LYS A 348 21.07 -3.84 20.06
N ASN A 349 19.73 -3.86 20.04
CA ASN A 349 18.90 -4.06 21.24
C ASN A 349 19.07 -5.43 21.92
N THR A 350 19.61 -6.43 21.23
CA THR A 350 19.77 -7.79 21.74
C THR A 350 21.12 -7.96 22.44
N ILE A 351 21.09 -8.34 23.71
CA ILE A 351 22.27 -8.87 24.40
C ILE A 351 22.52 -10.27 23.80
N PRO A 352 23.73 -10.57 23.29
CA PRO A 352 23.99 -11.88 22.71
C PRO A 352 23.78 -12.98 23.76
N VAL A 353 23.14 -14.08 23.34
CA VAL A 353 22.82 -15.24 24.21
C VAL A 353 24.06 -15.81 24.88
N ASN A 354 25.22 -15.74 24.24
CA ASN A 354 26.51 -16.17 24.79
C ASN A 354 26.94 -15.44 26.08
N HIS A 355 26.29 -14.32 26.43
CA HIS A 355 26.54 -13.61 27.68
C HIS A 355 25.52 -13.94 28.79
N ILE A 356 24.54 -14.82 28.51
CA ILE A 356 23.66 -15.37 29.53
C ILE A 356 24.43 -16.47 30.27
N ASN A 357 24.39 -16.44 31.60
CA ASN A 357 25.12 -17.41 32.40
C ASN A 357 24.62 -18.84 32.10
N PRO A 358 25.54 -19.82 31.89
CA PRO A 358 25.18 -21.19 31.53
C PRO A 358 24.16 -21.85 32.47
N ARG A 359 24.09 -21.46 33.75
CA ARG A 359 23.09 -21.99 34.69
C ARG A 359 21.65 -21.85 34.23
N TRP A 360 21.36 -20.86 33.38
CA TRP A 360 20.01 -20.61 32.86
C TRP A 360 19.74 -21.28 31.54
N ILE A 361 20.78 -21.83 30.91
CA ILE A 361 20.71 -22.57 29.65
C ILE A 361 20.34 -24.01 29.99
N ILE A 362 19.20 -24.47 29.50
CA ILE A 362 18.65 -25.79 29.86
C ILE A 362 19.64 -26.90 29.48
N ASP A 363 20.25 -26.81 28.29
CA ASP A 363 21.19 -27.82 27.80
C ASP A 363 22.64 -27.65 28.32
N SER A 364 22.86 -26.74 29.28
CA SER A 364 24.20 -26.53 29.83
C SER A 364 24.73 -27.79 30.51
N PRO A 365 25.99 -28.19 30.27
CA PRO A 365 26.63 -29.29 31.00
C PRO A 365 26.57 -29.12 32.52
N ALA A 366 26.55 -27.88 33.02
CA ALA A 366 26.45 -27.56 34.44
C ALA A 366 25.09 -27.92 35.07
N ASN A 367 24.06 -28.14 34.25
CA ASN A 367 22.71 -28.50 34.67
C ASN A 367 22.42 -30.00 34.48
N ARG A 368 23.39 -30.80 34.00
CA ARG A 368 23.24 -32.25 33.89
C ARG A 368 23.29 -32.87 35.30
N PRO A 369 22.35 -33.76 35.65
CA PRO A 369 22.45 -34.50 36.90
C PRO A 369 23.76 -35.31 36.90
N VAL A 370 24.40 -35.38 38.06
CA VAL A 370 25.52 -36.31 38.27
C VAL A 370 24.90 -37.71 38.34
N ASP A 371 25.30 -38.62 37.46
CA ASP A 371 24.92 -40.02 37.58
C ASP A 371 25.59 -40.58 38.84
N ASP A 372 24.82 -40.71 39.91
CA ASP A 372 25.19 -41.51 41.07
C ASP A 372 25.17 -42.98 40.65
N SER A 373 26.24 -43.40 39.96
CA SER A 373 26.58 -44.82 39.79
C SER A 373 26.91 -45.37 41.17
N ILE A 374 25.87 -45.82 41.88
CA ILE A 374 26.01 -46.63 43.07
C ILE A 374 26.64 -47.94 42.61
N ASP A 375 27.93 -48.09 42.93
CA ASP A 375 28.63 -49.37 43.00
C ASP A 375 27.73 -50.36 43.77
N SER A 376 27.20 -51.34 43.06
CA SER A 376 26.52 -52.49 43.66
C SER A 376 27.56 -53.57 43.91
N ASP A 377 28.42 -53.32 44.89
CA ASP A 377 29.17 -54.37 45.58
C ASP A 377 28.29 -54.88 46.72
N SER A 378 27.74 -56.09 46.56
CA SER A 378 27.47 -57.15 47.57
C SER A 378 26.39 -58.11 47.10
#